data_AF-A0A1H0ZP40-F1
#
_entry.id   AF-A0A1H0ZP40-F1
#
_cell.length_a   1.000
_cell.length_b   1.000
_cell.length_c   1.000
_cell.angle_alpha   90.00
_cell.angle_beta   90.00
_cell.angle_gamma   90.00
#
_symmetry.space_group_name_H-M   'P 1'
#
loop_
_entity.id
_entity.type
_entity.pdbx_description
1 polymer ?
#
loop_
_entity_poly.entity_id
_entity_poly.type
_entity_poly.pdbx_seq_one_letter_code
_entity_poly.pdbx_strand_id
1 'polypeptide(L)'
;MIAWSQYEPGQHRASCPECGRGERDKTLGITIEWDGKGVAHCFRCNHVETFRPEQGVHVTASDTPRIRATAPIAKHDTLSDYGRDLWAGSKPVAGVARGYLTERRCCIPPADGDLRWHPALKHPSGYVGPALIGLVTDAITCEPISLHRTWINADGTKADVDPPRMLLGGHRKQGGVIRLWPDEAVASGLGIAEGIETALSLAHGFEPVWSCIDAGNLAQFPVLPGIESLTIGVDNDPAGIDAANACAVRWVHADREVFVTRQAENDLNDTLAGAA
;
A
#
# COMPACT_ATOMS: atom_id res chain seq x y z
N MET A 1 28.10 0.43 20.67
CA MET A 1 28.90 1.66 20.47
C MET A 1 28.97 1.99 19.00
N ILE A 2 29.12 3.26 18.69
CA ILE A 2 29.13 3.78 17.33
C ILE A 2 30.52 3.61 16.73
N ALA A 3 30.60 3.14 15.49
CA ALA A 3 31.85 3.08 14.74
C ALA A 3 32.16 4.45 14.12
N TRP A 4 32.65 5.39 14.94
CA TRP A 4 32.90 6.80 14.55
C TRP A 4 33.77 6.96 13.30
N SER A 5 34.69 6.04 13.04
CA SER A 5 35.57 6.05 11.86
C SER A 5 34.85 5.76 10.54
N GLN A 6 33.56 5.40 10.56
CA GLN A 6 32.75 5.13 9.35
C GLN A 6 32.02 6.36 8.83
N TYR A 7 32.15 7.51 9.49
CA TYR A 7 31.39 8.71 9.18
C TYR A 7 32.32 9.88 8.90
N GLU A 8 32.06 10.59 7.79
CA GLU A 8 32.74 11.83 7.44
C GLU A 8 32.17 13.03 8.22
N PRO A 9 32.85 14.19 8.29
CA PRO A 9 32.29 15.41 8.88
C PRO A 9 30.90 15.75 8.29
N GLY A 10 29.93 16.04 9.15
CA GLY A 10 28.54 16.30 8.76
C GLY A 10 27.50 15.64 9.65
N GLN A 11 26.25 15.61 9.17
CA GLN A 11 25.12 15.01 9.86
C GLN A 11 24.72 13.68 9.23
N HIS A 12 24.56 12.65 10.07
CA HIS A 12 24.25 11.30 9.65
C HIS A 12 23.08 10.73 10.46
N ARG A 13 22.46 9.68 9.90
CA ARG A 13 21.39 8.92 10.56
C ARG A 13 21.72 7.44 10.61
N ALA A 14 21.62 6.85 11.79
CA ALA A 14 21.94 5.45 12.01
C ALA A 14 20.93 4.74 12.92
N SER A 15 21.08 3.43 13.04
CA SER A 15 20.37 2.63 14.05
C SER A 15 21.02 2.83 15.41
N CYS A 16 20.20 3.03 16.44
CA CYS A 16 20.71 3.23 17.79
C CYS A 16 21.31 1.92 18.31
N PRO A 17 22.54 1.89 18.86
CA PRO A 17 23.12 0.67 19.40
C PRO A 17 22.35 0.13 20.62
N GLU A 18 21.58 0.98 21.31
CA GLU A 18 20.80 0.61 22.50
C GLU A 18 19.35 0.21 22.21
N CYS A 19 18.68 0.90 21.28
CA CYS A 19 17.24 0.69 21.02
C CYS A 19 16.87 0.51 19.54
N GLY A 20 17.87 0.34 18.67
CA GLY A 20 17.70 0.17 17.23
C GLY A 20 16.99 -1.13 16.88
N ARG A 21 16.15 -1.07 15.85
CA ARG A 21 15.32 -2.19 15.37
C ARG A 21 15.69 -2.57 13.93
N GLY A 22 16.98 -2.77 13.68
CA GLY A 22 17.53 -3.11 12.35
C GLY A 22 18.02 -1.90 11.55
N GLU A 23 18.47 -2.15 10.31
CA GLU A 23 19.23 -1.18 9.50
C GLU A 23 18.39 0.00 8.97
N ARG A 24 17.07 -0.22 8.80
CA ARG A 24 16.11 0.82 8.37
C ARG A 24 15.68 1.74 9.51
N ASP A 25 15.96 1.37 10.76
CA ASP A 25 15.60 2.19 11.93
C ASP A 25 16.62 3.33 12.09
N LYS A 26 16.26 4.53 11.65
CA LYS A 26 17.16 5.70 11.61
C LYS A 26 16.98 6.64 12.81
N THR A 27 16.77 6.11 14.02
CA THR A 27 16.50 6.91 15.22
C THR A 27 17.70 7.59 15.89
N LEU A 28 18.93 7.29 15.48
CA LEU A 28 20.13 7.92 16.01
C LEU A 28 20.59 9.02 15.07
N GLY A 29 20.68 10.26 15.57
CA GLY A 29 21.39 11.33 14.89
C GLY A 29 22.86 11.32 15.30
N ILE A 30 23.77 11.46 14.33
CA ILE A 30 25.20 11.56 14.55
C ILE A 30 25.67 12.84 13.87
N THR A 31 26.36 13.70 14.61
CA THR A 31 26.99 14.91 14.09
C THR A 31 28.49 14.82 14.30
N ILE A 32 29.27 15.06 13.25
CA ILE A 32 30.74 15.08 13.28
C ILE A 32 31.24 16.42 12.80
N GLU A 33 32.06 17.07 13.61
CA GLU A 33 32.74 18.33 13.29
C GLU A 33 34.01 18.07 12.47
N TRP A 34 34.50 19.10 11.77
CA TRP A 34 35.68 19.03 10.91
C TRP A 34 36.98 18.69 11.64
N ASP A 35 37.02 18.93 12.96
CA ASP A 35 38.15 18.55 13.82
C ASP A 35 38.05 17.10 14.34
N GLY A 36 37.04 16.34 13.89
CA GLY A 36 36.81 14.94 14.24
C GLY A 36 36.03 14.72 15.54
N LYS A 37 35.59 15.78 16.23
CA LYS A 37 34.69 15.64 17.38
C LYS A 37 33.30 15.19 16.93
N GLY A 38 32.69 14.30 17.70
CA GLY A 38 31.41 13.69 17.36
C GLY A 38 30.43 13.68 18.51
N VAL A 39 29.16 13.90 18.21
CA VAL A 39 28.04 13.73 19.16
C VAL A 39 26.95 12.91 18.50
N ALA A 40 26.50 11.87 19.20
CA ALA A 40 25.39 11.05 18.77
C ALA A 40 24.28 11.13 19.81
N HIS A 41 23.05 11.33 19.33
CA HIS A 41 21.86 11.45 20.15
C HIS A 41 20.75 10.56 19.58
N CYS A 42 20.19 9.70 20.43
CA CYS A 42 19.04 8.90 20.05
C CYS A 42 17.75 9.60 20.43
N PHE A 43 16.95 9.95 19.43
CA PHE A 43 15.64 10.59 19.59
C PHE A 43 14.58 9.67 20.24
N ARG A 44 14.89 8.38 20.46
CA ARG A 44 13.96 7.40 21.08
C ARG A 44 14.29 7.11 22.53
N CYS A 45 15.52 6.71 22.85
CA CYS A 45 15.92 6.31 24.21
C CYS A 45 16.79 7.33 24.93
N ASN A 46 17.07 8.47 24.28
CA ASN A 46 17.93 9.53 24.78
C ASN A 46 19.39 9.09 25.05
N HIS A 47 19.82 7.98 24.43
CA HIS A 47 21.22 7.56 24.46
C HIS A 47 22.11 8.65 23.84
N VAL A 48 23.20 8.99 24.55
CA VAL A 48 24.20 9.94 24.08
C VAL A 48 25.59 9.32 24.14
N GLU A 49 26.28 9.36 23.01
CA GLU A 49 27.68 8.95 22.87
C GLU A 49 28.44 10.13 22.26
N THR A 50 29.53 10.54 22.89
CA THR A 50 30.40 11.62 22.39
C THR A 50 31.79 11.07 22.10
N PHE A 51 32.38 11.49 20.99
CA PHE A 51 33.73 11.11 20.59
C PHE A 51 34.62 12.34 20.49
N ARG A 52 35.84 12.21 21.03
CA ARG A 52 36.91 13.20 20.87
C ARG A 52 38.20 12.48 20.46
N PRO A 53 38.91 12.92 19.41
CA PRO A 53 40.12 12.23 18.92
C PRO A 53 41.17 11.98 20.01
N GLU A 54 41.37 12.95 20.91
CA GLU A 54 42.36 12.92 21.98
C GLU A 54 41.93 12.17 23.25
N GLN A 55 40.61 11.94 23.44
CA GLN A 55 40.04 11.40 24.68
C GLN A 55 39.24 10.11 24.47
N GLY A 56 39.01 9.69 23.23
CA GLY A 56 38.23 8.51 22.89
C GLY A 56 36.73 8.71 23.06
N VAL A 57 36.03 7.61 23.32
CA VAL A 57 34.55 7.57 23.42
C VAL A 57 34.13 7.76 24.87
N HIS A 58 33.23 8.71 25.10
CA HIS A 58 32.53 8.87 26.37
C HIS A 58 31.04 8.56 26.17
N VAL A 59 30.57 7.53 26.88
CA VAL A 59 29.17 7.08 26.85
C VAL A 59 28.47 7.54 28.12
N THR A 60 27.34 8.23 27.98
CA THR A 60 26.46 8.50 29.12
C THR A 60 25.29 7.53 29.05
N ALA A 61 25.19 6.63 30.03
CA ALA A 61 24.04 5.73 30.13
C ALA A 61 22.78 6.54 30.48
N SER A 62 21.70 6.29 29.75
CA SER A 62 20.38 6.88 30.03
C SER A 62 19.70 6.07 31.13
N ASP A 63 19.36 6.71 32.25
CA ASP A 63 18.50 6.15 33.32
C ASP A 63 17.00 6.18 32.94
N THR A 64 16.67 6.57 31.71
CA THR A 64 15.27 6.62 31.27
C THR A 64 14.76 5.18 31.07
N PRO A 65 13.63 4.78 31.69
CA PRO A 65 13.06 3.45 31.46
C PRO A 65 12.88 3.24 29.97
N ARG A 66 13.51 2.18 29.45
CA ARG A 66 13.38 1.76 28.05
C ARG A 66 11.89 1.67 27.74
N ILE A 67 11.37 2.58 26.91
CA ILE A 67 10.02 2.44 26.35
C ILE A 67 10.09 1.16 25.51
N ARG A 68 9.68 0.04 26.10
CA ARG A 68 9.47 -1.20 25.35
C ARG A 68 8.56 -0.83 24.21
N ALA A 69 8.95 -1.22 22.99
CA ALA A 69 8.00 -1.26 21.91
C ALA A 69 6.79 -2.02 22.46
N THR A 70 5.63 -1.35 22.56
CA THR A 70 4.38 -2.09 22.66
C THR A 70 4.45 -3.09 21.51
N ALA A 71 4.31 -4.39 21.82
CA ALA A 71 4.22 -5.41 20.79
C ALA A 71 3.23 -4.89 19.73
N PRO A 72 3.52 -5.04 18.42
CA PRO A 72 2.59 -4.58 17.39
C PRO A 72 1.21 -5.08 17.79
N ILE A 73 0.25 -4.16 17.94
CA ILE A 73 -1.14 -4.52 18.23
C ILE A 73 -1.48 -5.59 17.20
N ALA A 74 -1.90 -6.77 17.67
CA ALA A 74 -2.25 -7.87 16.80
C ALA A 74 -3.22 -7.33 15.76
N LYS A 75 -2.86 -7.45 14.48
CA LYS A 75 -3.72 -6.98 13.41
C LYS A 75 -5.02 -7.79 13.46
N HIS A 76 -6.13 -7.14 13.16
CA HIS A 76 -7.37 -7.85 12.91
C HIS A 76 -7.20 -8.70 11.66
N ASP A 77 -7.48 -10.00 11.79
CA ASP A 77 -7.51 -10.94 10.66
C ASP A 77 -8.79 -10.81 9.83
N THR A 78 -9.82 -10.20 10.40
CA THR A 78 -11.12 -9.94 9.79
C THR A 78 -11.48 -8.46 9.94
N LEU A 79 -12.46 -7.98 9.18
CA LEU A 79 -12.90 -6.60 9.26
C LEU A 79 -13.45 -6.31 10.67
N SER A 80 -12.95 -5.28 11.34
CA SER A 80 -13.47 -4.83 12.64
C SER A 80 -14.91 -4.29 12.53
N ASP A 81 -15.59 -4.14 13.66
CA ASP A 81 -16.93 -3.55 13.70
C ASP A 81 -16.95 -2.12 13.17
N TYR A 82 -15.93 -1.31 13.50
CA TYR A 82 -15.75 0.01 12.89
C TYR A 82 -15.65 -0.06 11.36
N GLY A 83 -14.93 -1.05 10.83
CA GLY A 83 -14.82 -1.28 9.40
C GLY A 83 -16.16 -1.67 8.77
N ARG A 84 -16.92 -2.55 9.43
CA ARG A 84 -18.28 -2.94 9.01
C ARG A 84 -19.23 -1.74 8.99
N ASP A 85 -19.21 -0.92 10.04
CA ASP A 85 -20.03 0.30 10.13
C ASP A 85 -19.67 1.30 9.03
N LEU A 86 -18.38 1.49 8.77
CA LEU A 86 -17.92 2.37 7.69
C LEU A 86 -18.34 1.84 6.31
N TRP A 87 -18.25 0.53 6.08
CA TRP A 87 -18.71 -0.08 4.84
C TRP A 87 -20.23 0.05 4.66
N ALA A 88 -21.00 -0.21 5.71
CA ALA A 88 -22.46 -0.05 5.70
C ALA A 88 -22.90 1.40 5.48
N GLY A 89 -22.14 2.38 5.99
CA GLY A 89 -22.36 3.81 5.77
C GLY A 89 -21.92 4.32 4.39
N SER A 90 -21.21 3.51 3.60
CA SER A 90 -20.81 3.87 2.24
C SER A 90 -21.94 3.64 1.23
N LYS A 91 -21.86 4.32 0.09
CA LYS A 91 -22.90 4.37 -0.95
C LYS A 91 -22.40 3.77 -2.26
N PRO A 92 -23.28 3.25 -3.14
CA PRO A 92 -22.91 2.88 -4.50
C PRO A 92 -22.24 4.05 -5.22
N VAL A 93 -21.29 3.75 -6.12
CA VAL A 93 -20.52 4.74 -6.88
C VAL A 93 -21.45 5.73 -7.59
N ALA A 94 -21.39 6.99 -7.16
CA ALA A 94 -22.21 8.08 -7.69
C ALA A 94 -21.53 9.44 -7.44
N GLY A 95 -22.09 10.52 -7.98
CA GLY A 95 -21.64 11.89 -7.72
C GLY A 95 -20.14 12.05 -7.96
N VAL A 96 -19.41 12.55 -6.95
CA VAL A 96 -17.96 12.79 -7.01
C VAL A 96 -17.18 11.52 -7.37
N ALA A 97 -17.58 10.36 -6.85
CA ALA A 97 -16.89 9.10 -7.15
C ALA A 97 -17.05 8.68 -8.61
N ARG A 98 -18.26 8.86 -9.17
CA ARG A 98 -18.48 8.61 -10.60
C ARG A 98 -17.71 9.63 -11.45
N GLY A 99 -17.70 10.91 -11.07
CA GLY A 99 -16.92 11.96 -11.74
C GLY A 99 -15.43 11.62 -11.79
N TYR A 100 -14.85 11.26 -10.64
CA TYR A 100 -13.46 10.81 -10.52
C TYR A 100 -13.14 9.68 -11.49
N LEU A 101 -13.91 8.58 -11.46
CA LEU A 101 -13.67 7.43 -12.33
C LEU A 101 -13.89 7.76 -13.82
N THR A 102 -14.87 8.60 -14.14
CA THR A 102 -15.15 9.02 -15.51
C THR A 102 -14.01 9.85 -16.09
N GLU A 103 -13.51 10.81 -15.32
CA GLU A 103 -12.39 11.66 -15.75
C GLU A 103 -11.09 10.84 -15.88
N ARG A 104 -10.92 9.84 -15.00
CA ARG A 104 -9.88 8.81 -15.11
C ARG A 104 -10.09 7.84 -16.28
N ARG A 105 -11.18 7.94 -17.05
CA ARG A 105 -11.55 6.99 -18.11
C ARG A 105 -11.66 5.54 -17.64
N CYS A 106 -11.95 5.31 -16.36
CA CYS A 106 -12.21 3.98 -15.82
C CYS A 106 -13.61 3.50 -16.22
N CYS A 107 -13.78 2.19 -16.45
CA CYS A 107 -15.12 1.60 -16.43
C CYS A 107 -15.77 1.81 -15.06
N ILE A 108 -17.08 2.02 -15.02
CA ILE A 108 -17.83 2.04 -13.77
C ILE A 108 -18.23 0.60 -13.44
N PRO A 109 -17.77 0.02 -12.32
CA PRO A 109 -18.10 -1.35 -11.96
C PRO A 109 -19.60 -1.50 -11.63
N PRO A 110 -20.13 -2.73 -11.65
CA PRO A 110 -21.51 -2.99 -11.25
C PRO A 110 -21.74 -2.62 -9.77
N ALA A 111 -23.00 -2.29 -9.43
CA ALA A 111 -23.35 -1.73 -8.13
C ALA A 111 -23.22 -2.71 -6.94
N ASP A 112 -23.19 -4.00 -7.24
CA ASP A 112 -23.00 -5.11 -6.31
C ASP A 112 -21.54 -5.54 -6.16
N GLY A 113 -20.60 -4.87 -6.86
CA GLY A 113 -19.17 -5.03 -6.60
C GLY A 113 -18.70 -4.38 -5.29
N ASP A 114 -17.48 -4.72 -4.90
CA ASP A 114 -16.83 -4.28 -3.65
C ASP A 114 -16.26 -2.84 -3.72
N LEU A 115 -16.73 -2.01 -4.66
CA LEU A 115 -16.36 -0.59 -4.74
C LEU A 115 -17.56 0.32 -4.45
N ARG A 116 -17.42 1.13 -3.41
CA ARG A 116 -18.38 2.13 -2.96
C ARG A 116 -17.70 3.48 -2.77
N TRP A 117 -18.44 4.48 -2.30
CA TRP A 117 -17.88 5.76 -1.92
C TRP A 117 -18.54 6.35 -0.67
N HIS A 118 -17.84 7.26 -0.02
CA HIS A 118 -18.34 8.01 1.13
C HIS A 118 -18.16 9.51 0.87
N PRO A 119 -19.18 10.37 1.03
CA PRO A 119 -19.11 11.78 0.66
C PRO A 119 -18.25 12.65 1.58
N ALA A 120 -18.05 12.24 2.84
CA ALA A 120 -17.34 13.02 3.84
C ALA A 120 -16.53 12.12 4.79
N LEU A 121 -15.55 11.40 4.24
CA LEU A 121 -14.69 10.50 5.00
C LEU A 121 -13.56 11.27 5.70
N LYS A 122 -13.38 11.03 7.01
CA LYS A 122 -12.29 11.62 7.78
C LYS A 122 -10.95 10.94 7.49
N HIS A 123 -9.96 11.74 7.07
CA HIS A 123 -8.56 11.37 6.95
C HIS A 123 -7.82 11.60 8.30
N PRO A 124 -6.78 10.80 8.65
CA PRO A 124 -6.00 11.00 9.87
C PRO A 124 -5.33 12.38 10.00
N SER A 125 -5.07 13.09 8.90
CA SER A 125 -4.55 14.47 8.93
C SER A 125 -5.57 15.51 9.41
N GLY A 126 -6.84 15.14 9.57
CA GLY A 126 -7.94 16.05 9.90
C GLY A 126 -8.77 16.49 8.69
N TYR A 127 -8.33 16.22 7.46
CA TYR A 127 -9.14 16.44 6.27
C TYR A 127 -10.41 15.59 6.28
N VAL A 128 -11.51 16.14 5.75
CA VAL A 128 -12.78 15.44 5.57
C VAL A 128 -13.27 15.71 4.15
N GLY A 129 -13.49 14.65 3.38
CA GLY A 129 -13.90 14.80 1.99
C GLY A 129 -14.34 13.49 1.34
N PRO A 130 -14.76 13.55 0.06
CA PRO A 130 -15.23 12.40 -0.67
C PRO A 130 -14.11 11.37 -0.87
N ALA A 131 -14.46 10.09 -0.75
CA ALA A 131 -13.51 9.00 -0.90
C ALA A 131 -14.15 7.76 -1.54
N LEU A 132 -13.40 7.08 -2.40
CA LEU A 132 -13.68 5.69 -2.77
C LEU A 132 -13.40 4.78 -1.57
N ILE A 133 -14.27 3.81 -1.36
CA ILE A 133 -14.14 2.75 -0.36
C ILE A 133 -14.18 1.42 -1.10
N GLY A 134 -13.06 0.70 -1.13
CA GLY A 134 -12.99 -0.68 -1.60
C GLY A 134 -13.07 -1.64 -0.41
N LEU A 135 -14.01 -2.58 -0.42
CA LEU A 135 -14.00 -3.69 0.53
C LEU A 135 -12.88 -4.64 0.14
N VAL A 136 -11.95 -4.87 1.07
CA VAL A 136 -10.89 -5.85 0.87
C VAL A 136 -11.37 -7.16 1.45
N THR A 137 -11.53 -8.15 0.60
CA THR A 137 -11.91 -9.52 0.94
C THR A 137 -10.75 -10.47 0.69
N ASP A 138 -10.63 -11.51 1.49
CA ASP A 138 -9.67 -12.58 1.26
C ASP A 138 -9.98 -13.27 -0.08
N ALA A 139 -8.95 -13.49 -0.91
CA ALA A 139 -9.12 -14.01 -2.26
C ALA A 139 -9.72 -15.44 -2.28
N ILE A 140 -9.46 -16.24 -1.24
CA ILE A 140 -9.90 -17.65 -1.19
C ILE A 140 -11.19 -17.78 -0.38
N THR A 141 -11.24 -17.18 0.80
CA THR A 141 -12.34 -17.38 1.76
C THR A 141 -13.49 -16.39 1.59
N CYS A 142 -13.29 -15.35 0.77
CA CYS A 142 -14.21 -14.22 0.59
C CYS A 142 -14.50 -13.44 1.90
N GLU A 143 -13.79 -13.72 2.99
CA GLU A 143 -13.98 -13.05 4.26
C GLU A 143 -13.56 -11.57 4.14
N PRO A 144 -14.36 -10.60 4.63
CA PRO A 144 -13.93 -9.21 4.71
C PRO A 144 -12.77 -9.04 5.69
N ILE A 145 -11.67 -8.43 5.26
CA ILE A 145 -10.45 -8.29 6.07
C ILE A 145 -10.01 -6.86 6.30
N SER A 146 -10.31 -5.93 5.38
CA SER A 146 -9.91 -4.52 5.50
C SER A 146 -10.76 -3.62 4.60
N LEU A 147 -10.49 -2.31 4.63
CA LEU A 147 -11.02 -1.34 3.68
C LEU A 147 -9.87 -0.59 3.03
N HIS A 148 -9.97 -0.40 1.72
CA HIS A 148 -9.13 0.48 0.94
C HIS A 148 -9.82 1.82 0.74
N ARG A 149 -9.18 2.93 1.11
CA ARG A 149 -9.79 4.27 1.10
C ARG A 149 -8.93 5.20 0.25
N THR A 150 -9.52 5.81 -0.78
CA THR A 150 -8.85 6.81 -1.61
C THR A 150 -9.65 8.10 -1.58
N TRP A 151 -9.09 9.19 -1.07
CA TRP A 151 -9.75 10.50 -1.11
C TRP A 151 -9.59 11.10 -2.51
N ILE A 152 -10.68 11.63 -3.05
CA ILE A 152 -10.80 11.94 -4.47
C ILE A 152 -11.53 13.25 -4.71
N ASN A 153 -11.29 13.85 -5.87
CA ASN A 153 -12.03 14.99 -6.41
C ASN A 153 -12.80 14.57 -7.67
N ALA A 154 -13.82 15.34 -8.03
CA ALA A 154 -14.66 15.01 -9.19
C ALA A 154 -13.95 15.16 -10.53
N ASP A 155 -12.82 15.88 -10.56
CA ASP A 155 -11.96 16.17 -11.72
C ASP A 155 -10.91 15.07 -11.98
N GLY A 156 -11.12 13.86 -11.46
CA GLY A 156 -10.18 12.75 -11.64
C GLY A 156 -8.92 12.84 -10.80
N THR A 157 -8.70 13.93 -10.06
CA THR A 157 -7.55 14.03 -9.15
C THR A 157 -7.82 13.33 -7.83
N LYS A 158 -6.75 12.83 -7.20
CA LYS A 158 -6.83 12.43 -5.79
C LYS A 158 -6.82 13.70 -4.94
N ALA A 159 -7.46 13.67 -3.78
CA ALA A 159 -7.45 14.81 -2.87
C ALA A 159 -6.01 15.14 -2.44
N ASP A 160 -5.74 16.43 -2.20
CA ASP A 160 -4.43 16.93 -1.73
C ASP A 160 -4.24 16.63 -0.22
N VAL A 161 -4.09 15.35 0.09
CA VAL A 161 -3.80 14.83 1.44
C VAL A 161 -2.73 13.75 1.33
N ASP A 162 -1.83 13.68 2.32
CA ASP A 162 -0.73 12.71 2.31
C ASP A 162 -0.88 11.66 3.43
N PRO A 163 -0.93 10.35 3.09
CA PRO A 163 -1.10 9.80 1.74
C PRO A 163 -2.57 9.90 1.26
N PRO A 164 -2.84 10.07 -0.04
CA PRO A 164 -4.20 10.20 -0.58
C PRO A 164 -4.98 8.88 -0.58
N ARG A 165 -4.28 7.78 -0.28
CA ARG A 165 -4.78 6.41 -0.30
C ARG A 165 -4.29 5.69 0.95
N MET A 166 -5.20 5.01 1.64
CA MET A 166 -4.90 4.30 2.87
C MET A 166 -5.74 3.04 3.03
N LEU A 167 -5.11 1.98 3.51
CA LEU A 167 -5.84 0.86 4.11
C LEU A 167 -6.40 1.26 5.49
N LEU A 168 -7.41 0.53 5.95
CA LEU A 168 -7.91 0.66 7.32
C LEU A 168 -6.81 0.21 8.30
N GLY A 169 -6.49 1.07 9.26
CA GLY A 169 -5.42 0.82 10.22
C GLY A 169 -5.69 -0.41 11.08
N GLY A 170 -4.64 -1.15 11.44
CA GLY A 170 -4.74 -2.30 12.34
C GLY A 170 -5.32 -3.57 11.70
N HIS A 171 -5.50 -3.64 10.39
CA HIS A 171 -6.03 -4.81 9.69
C HIS A 171 -4.96 -5.50 8.84
N ARG A 172 -5.09 -6.81 8.63
CA ARG A 172 -4.28 -7.52 7.64
C ARG A 172 -4.68 -7.11 6.21
N LYS A 173 -3.75 -7.28 5.28
CA LYS A 173 -3.98 -7.08 3.83
C LYS A 173 -3.54 -8.26 2.96
N GLN A 174 -2.71 -9.15 3.52
CA GLN A 174 -2.12 -10.28 2.81
C GLN A 174 -3.23 -11.17 2.23
N GLY A 175 -3.14 -11.50 0.94
CA GLY A 175 -4.12 -12.32 0.24
C GLY A 175 -5.43 -11.59 -0.05
N GLY A 176 -5.48 -10.27 0.14
CA GLY A 176 -6.66 -9.46 -0.09
C GLY A 176 -6.85 -9.05 -1.55
N VAL A 177 -8.11 -8.97 -1.97
CA VAL A 177 -8.54 -8.37 -3.24
C VAL A 177 -9.74 -7.47 -3.01
N ILE A 178 -10.00 -6.57 -3.96
CA ILE A 178 -11.25 -5.84 -4.08
C ILE A 178 -11.97 -6.41 -5.30
N ARG A 179 -13.11 -7.07 -5.07
CA ARG A 179 -13.92 -7.70 -6.11
C ARG A 179 -14.76 -6.66 -6.84
N LEU A 180 -14.15 -5.97 -7.80
CA LEU A 180 -14.83 -4.89 -8.54
C LEU A 180 -16.06 -5.42 -9.31
N TRP A 181 -16.02 -6.67 -9.75
CA TRP A 181 -17.17 -7.48 -10.14
C TRP A 181 -17.37 -8.60 -9.10
N PRO A 182 -18.62 -8.97 -8.78
CA PRO A 182 -18.90 -10.03 -7.82
C PRO A 182 -18.44 -11.41 -8.32
N ASP A 183 -18.25 -12.36 -7.41
CA ASP A 183 -17.80 -13.73 -7.73
C ASP A 183 -18.74 -14.39 -8.77
N GLU A 184 -20.04 -14.11 -8.70
CA GLU A 184 -21.06 -14.64 -9.62
C GLU A 184 -20.91 -14.16 -11.06
N ALA A 185 -20.21 -13.05 -11.30
CA ALA A 185 -19.88 -12.58 -12.64
C ALA A 185 -18.64 -13.29 -13.21
N VAL A 186 -17.85 -13.96 -12.37
CA VAL A 186 -16.63 -14.69 -12.78
C VAL A 186 -16.99 -16.07 -13.29
N ALA A 187 -16.77 -16.28 -14.58
CA ALA A 187 -16.86 -17.59 -15.22
C ALA A 187 -15.47 -18.22 -15.30
N SER A 188 -15.00 -18.59 -16.49
CA SER A 188 -13.68 -19.20 -16.69
C SER A 188 -12.53 -18.19 -16.80
N GLY A 189 -12.82 -16.89 -16.87
CA GLY A 189 -11.81 -15.84 -17.07
C GLY A 189 -11.91 -14.73 -16.03
N LEU A 190 -10.77 -14.22 -15.58
CA LEU A 190 -10.69 -13.11 -14.63
C LEU A 190 -9.55 -12.15 -15.00
N GLY A 191 -9.84 -10.85 -14.98
CA GLY A 191 -8.82 -9.81 -15.03
C GLY A 191 -8.38 -9.39 -13.63
N ILE A 192 -7.10 -9.11 -13.43
CA ILE A 192 -6.58 -8.54 -12.19
C ILE A 192 -5.60 -7.41 -12.49
N ALA A 193 -5.49 -6.45 -11.58
CA ALA A 193 -4.40 -5.46 -11.60
C ALA A 193 -4.00 -5.08 -10.18
N GLU A 194 -2.88 -4.39 -10.02
CA GLU A 194 -2.46 -3.85 -8.73
C GLU A 194 -3.50 -2.88 -8.16
N GLY A 195 -3.79 -1.79 -8.86
CA GLY A 195 -4.71 -0.73 -8.41
C GLY A 195 -6.16 -0.90 -8.87
N ILE A 196 -7.07 -0.16 -8.22
CA ILE A 196 -8.48 -0.05 -8.63
C ILE A 196 -8.57 0.59 -10.02
N GLU A 197 -7.86 1.70 -10.25
CA GLU A 197 -7.90 2.45 -11.50
C GLU A 197 -7.34 1.65 -12.68
N THR A 198 -6.22 0.94 -12.48
CA THR A 198 -5.64 0.03 -13.50
C THR A 198 -6.59 -1.11 -13.82
N ALA A 199 -7.20 -1.75 -12.82
CA ALA A 199 -8.17 -2.82 -13.04
C ALA A 199 -9.40 -2.31 -13.81
N LEU A 200 -9.97 -1.17 -13.41
CA LEU A 200 -11.11 -0.58 -14.12
C LEU A 200 -10.75 -0.07 -15.53
N SER A 201 -9.47 0.23 -15.80
CA SER A 201 -8.99 0.51 -17.16
C SER A 201 -8.90 -0.76 -17.99
N LEU A 202 -8.44 -1.88 -17.41
CA LEU A 202 -8.43 -3.20 -18.04
C LEU A 202 -9.85 -3.64 -18.45
N ALA A 203 -10.86 -3.28 -17.67
CA ALA A 203 -12.26 -3.58 -17.94
C ALA A 203 -12.81 -3.05 -19.27
N HIS A 204 -12.11 -2.13 -19.96
CA HIS A 204 -12.48 -1.76 -21.35
C HIS A 204 -12.20 -2.88 -22.35
N GLY A 205 -11.20 -3.73 -22.08
CA GLY A 205 -10.81 -4.83 -22.95
C GLY A 205 -11.19 -6.21 -22.42
N PHE A 206 -11.37 -6.35 -21.11
CA PHE A 206 -11.70 -7.64 -20.48
C PHE A 206 -12.44 -7.44 -19.16
N GLU A 207 -13.62 -8.05 -19.01
CA GLU A 207 -14.34 -8.16 -17.74
C GLU A 207 -14.70 -9.64 -17.47
N PRO A 208 -14.88 -10.06 -16.20
CA PRO A 208 -14.78 -9.27 -14.96
C PRO A 208 -13.35 -8.98 -14.52
N VAL A 209 -13.16 -7.97 -13.65
CA VAL A 209 -11.85 -7.61 -13.10
C VAL A 209 -11.85 -7.42 -11.58
N TRP A 210 -10.74 -7.71 -10.91
CA TRP A 210 -10.49 -7.41 -9.49
C TRP A 210 -9.22 -6.57 -9.30
N SER A 211 -9.11 -5.87 -8.17
CA SER A 211 -7.85 -5.20 -7.76
C SER A 211 -7.17 -5.98 -6.65
N CYS A 212 -5.85 -6.18 -6.78
CA CYS A 212 -5.01 -6.82 -5.78
C CYS A 212 -4.49 -5.86 -4.71
N ILE A 213 -4.81 -4.57 -4.79
CA ILE A 213 -4.52 -3.50 -3.82
C ILE A 213 -3.06 -3.02 -3.84
N ASP A 214 -2.11 -3.94 -3.97
CA ASP A 214 -0.67 -3.66 -4.09
C ASP A 214 0.09 -4.77 -4.82
N ALA A 215 1.32 -4.46 -5.25
CA ALA A 215 2.24 -5.39 -5.91
C ALA A 215 2.48 -6.69 -5.12
N GLY A 216 2.50 -6.64 -3.79
CA GLY A 216 2.77 -7.81 -2.95
C GLY A 216 1.63 -8.83 -3.00
N ASN A 217 0.39 -8.36 -2.95
CA ASN A 217 -0.79 -9.18 -3.13
C ASN A 217 -0.95 -9.65 -4.57
N LEU A 218 -0.64 -8.81 -5.57
CA LEU A 218 -0.63 -9.22 -6.97
C LEU A 218 0.35 -10.38 -7.20
N ALA A 219 1.58 -10.23 -6.71
CA ALA A 219 2.62 -11.25 -6.82
C ALA A 219 2.19 -12.58 -6.19
N GLN A 220 1.41 -12.54 -5.11
CA GLN A 220 0.96 -13.70 -4.33
C GLN A 220 -0.47 -14.15 -4.66
N PHE A 221 -1.11 -13.57 -5.69
CA PHE A 221 -2.48 -13.92 -6.02
C PHE A 221 -2.60 -15.44 -6.27
N PRO A 222 -3.49 -16.14 -5.54
CA PRO A 222 -3.59 -17.59 -5.59
C PRO A 222 -4.23 -18.05 -6.90
N VAL A 223 -3.97 -19.30 -7.29
CA VAL A 223 -4.72 -19.95 -8.36
C VAL A 223 -6.10 -20.32 -7.83
N LEU A 224 -7.15 -19.80 -8.48
CA LEU A 224 -8.52 -20.00 -8.04
C LEU A 224 -9.17 -21.17 -8.80
N PRO A 225 -9.88 -22.08 -8.12
CA PRO A 225 -10.64 -23.14 -8.79
C PRO A 225 -11.70 -22.55 -9.74
N GLY A 226 -11.88 -23.19 -10.90
CA GLY A 226 -12.86 -22.78 -11.91
C GLY A 226 -12.42 -21.67 -12.86
N ILE A 227 -11.36 -20.94 -12.53
CA ILE A 227 -10.76 -19.95 -13.46
C ILE A 227 -9.71 -20.66 -14.31
N GLU A 228 -9.86 -20.55 -15.62
CA GLU A 228 -9.04 -21.18 -16.66
C GLU A 228 -8.07 -20.17 -17.31
N SER A 229 -8.45 -18.90 -17.38
CA SER A 229 -7.63 -17.81 -17.93
C SER A 229 -7.55 -16.58 -17.00
N LEU A 230 -6.34 -16.02 -16.89
CA LEU A 230 -6.07 -14.82 -16.11
C LEU A 230 -5.50 -13.71 -17.00
N THR A 231 -6.11 -12.52 -16.97
CA THR A 231 -5.57 -11.33 -17.64
C THR A 231 -5.00 -10.37 -16.60
N ILE A 232 -3.70 -10.07 -16.66
CA ILE A 232 -3.01 -9.22 -15.69
C ILE A 232 -2.74 -7.85 -16.31
N GLY A 233 -3.39 -6.82 -15.77
CA GLY A 233 -3.06 -5.41 -15.98
C GLY A 233 -1.84 -5.06 -15.14
N VAL A 234 -0.74 -4.69 -15.80
CA VAL A 234 0.55 -4.43 -15.14
C VAL A 234 0.75 -2.94 -14.97
N ASP A 235 1.34 -2.51 -13.87
CA ASP A 235 1.91 -1.16 -13.76
C ASP A 235 3.36 -1.22 -14.28
N ASN A 236 3.73 -0.31 -15.18
CA ASN A 236 5.03 -0.19 -15.86
C ASN A 236 6.12 0.40 -14.94
N ASP A 237 6.25 -0.19 -13.76
CA ASP A 237 7.36 0.00 -12.85
C ASP A 237 7.97 -1.37 -12.46
N PRO A 238 9.22 -1.41 -11.96
CA PRO A 238 9.88 -2.68 -11.65
C PRO A 238 9.11 -3.57 -10.68
N ALA A 239 8.44 -3.00 -9.67
CA ALA A 239 7.71 -3.78 -8.67
C ALA A 239 6.42 -4.36 -9.27
N GLY A 240 5.68 -3.58 -10.06
CA GLY A 240 4.49 -4.04 -10.77
C GLY A 240 4.80 -5.14 -11.78
N ILE A 241 5.88 -4.99 -12.56
CA ILE A 241 6.34 -5.98 -13.54
C ILE A 241 6.76 -7.29 -12.86
N ASP A 242 7.58 -7.21 -11.80
CA ASP A 242 8.04 -8.40 -11.07
C ASP A 242 6.86 -9.14 -10.41
N ALA A 243 5.89 -8.40 -9.86
CA ALA A 243 4.68 -8.96 -9.27
C ALA A 243 3.81 -9.67 -10.31
N ALA A 244 3.55 -9.03 -11.46
CA ALA A 244 2.79 -9.63 -12.54
C ALA A 244 3.47 -10.90 -13.08
N ASN A 245 4.79 -10.88 -13.26
CA ASN A 245 5.55 -12.05 -13.69
C ASN A 245 5.48 -13.20 -12.68
N ALA A 246 5.64 -12.91 -11.38
CA ALA A 246 5.52 -13.92 -10.33
C ALA A 246 4.12 -14.54 -10.29
N CYS A 247 3.07 -13.74 -10.50
CA CYS A 247 1.70 -14.22 -10.63
C CYS A 247 1.50 -15.09 -11.87
N ALA A 248 1.94 -14.61 -13.04
CA ALA A 248 1.80 -15.31 -14.29
C ALA A 248 2.48 -16.68 -14.26
N VAL A 249 3.72 -16.75 -13.76
CA VAL A 249 4.47 -18.01 -13.63
C VAL A 249 3.72 -19.02 -12.78
N ARG A 250 3.12 -18.60 -11.66
CA ARG A 250 2.33 -19.49 -10.80
C ARG A 250 1.10 -20.05 -11.48
N TRP A 251 0.37 -19.21 -12.20
CA TRP A 251 -0.85 -19.62 -12.91
C TRP A 251 -0.51 -20.54 -14.09
N VAL A 252 0.54 -20.23 -14.85
CA VAL A 252 1.05 -21.12 -15.92
C VAL A 252 1.48 -22.48 -15.37
N HIS A 253 2.18 -22.53 -14.22
CA HIS A 253 2.54 -23.79 -13.58
C HIS A 253 1.34 -24.61 -13.10
N ALA A 254 0.18 -23.97 -12.91
CA ALA A 254 -1.08 -24.63 -12.60
C ALA A 254 -1.92 -24.96 -13.85
N ASP A 255 -1.30 -24.92 -15.04
CA ASP A 255 -1.94 -25.21 -16.33
C ASP A 255 -3.14 -24.28 -16.60
N ARG A 256 -2.89 -22.97 -16.45
CA ARG A 256 -3.84 -21.88 -16.75
C ARG A 256 -3.28 -20.96 -17.82
N GLU A 257 -4.17 -20.44 -18.66
CA GLU A 257 -3.81 -19.43 -19.64
C GLU A 257 -3.59 -18.09 -18.94
N VAL A 258 -2.53 -17.37 -19.32
CA VAL A 258 -2.24 -16.05 -18.75
C VAL A 258 -1.93 -15.04 -19.86
N PHE A 259 -2.64 -13.92 -19.84
CA PHE A 259 -2.36 -12.75 -20.64
C PHE A 259 -1.81 -11.65 -19.74
N VAL A 260 -0.76 -10.97 -20.18
CA VAL A 260 -0.15 -9.86 -19.45
C VAL A 260 -0.17 -8.64 -20.36
N THR A 261 -0.78 -7.54 -19.92
CA THR A 261 -0.84 -6.33 -20.74
C THR A 261 0.55 -5.75 -20.98
N ARG A 262 0.69 -5.06 -22.11
CA ARG A 262 1.85 -4.23 -22.40
C ARG A 262 1.34 -2.84 -22.70
N GLN A 263 1.85 -1.85 -21.99
CA GLN A 263 1.51 -0.45 -22.23
C GLN A 263 2.77 0.42 -22.22
N ALA A 264 2.69 1.56 -22.89
CA ALA A 264 3.81 2.49 -23.02
C ALA A 264 3.95 3.42 -21.80
N GLU A 265 2.83 3.80 -21.18
CA GLU A 265 2.80 4.67 -20.00
C GLU A 265 2.97 3.88 -18.70
N ASN A 266 2.92 4.58 -17.55
CA ASN A 266 3.11 3.97 -16.23
C ASN A 266 2.04 2.92 -15.91
N ASP A 267 0.80 3.07 -16.36
CA ASP A 267 -0.22 2.04 -16.21
C ASP A 267 -1.27 2.16 -17.34
N LEU A 268 -2.27 1.27 -17.33
CA LEU A 268 -3.37 1.29 -18.30
C LEU A 268 -4.22 2.56 -18.17
N ASN A 269 -4.32 3.15 -16.98
CA ASN A 269 -5.10 4.36 -16.73
C ASN A 269 -4.45 5.58 -17.38
N ASP A 270 -3.13 5.73 -17.20
CA ASP A 270 -2.31 6.77 -17.81
C ASP A 270 -2.32 6.64 -19.34
N THR A 271 -2.25 5.41 -19.86
CA THR A 271 -2.34 5.14 -21.31
C THR A 271 -3.67 5.62 -21.88
N LEU A 272 -4.78 5.32 -21.18
CA LEU A 272 -6.10 5.80 -21.59
C LEU A 272 -6.19 7.31 -21.50
N ALA A 273 -5.62 7.96 -20.48
CA ALA A 273 -5.62 9.41 -20.34
C ALA A 273 -4.82 10.12 -21.45
N GLY A 274 -3.67 9.56 -21.85
CA GLY A 274 -2.75 10.14 -22.84
C GLY A 274 -3.18 9.97 -24.31
N ALA A 275 -4.12 9.09 -24.62
CA ALA A 275 -4.62 8.86 -25.99
C ALA A 275 -5.58 9.94 -26.52
N ALA A 276 -5.53 11.17 -25.97
CA ALA A 276 -6.45 12.28 -26.21
C ALA A 276 -5.86 13.34 -27.16
#